data_AF-A0A9W6EAH1-F1
#
_entry.id   AF-A0A9W6EAH1-F1
#
_cell.length_a   1.000
_cell.length_b   1.000
_cell.length_c   1.000
_cell.angle_alpha   90.00
_cell.angle_beta   90.00
_cell.angle_gamma   90.00
#
_symmetry.space_group_name_H-M   'P 1'
#
loop_
_entity.id
_entity.type
_entity.pdbx_description
1 polymer ?
#
loop_
_entity_poly.entity_id
_entity_poly.type
_entity_poly.pdbx_seq_one_letter_code
_entity_poly.pdbx_strand_id
1 'polypeptide(L)'
;MQAHFPNCKPLPGAERLLSNLSRARGTSSMAKIQMALASSTKSHSYELKASSPGTEQLLGFFQSDRKVLDDDPRLRQGRGKPAPDIFLIALQTLNSAADSSETPISPNECLVFEDSVIGVEAARRAGMRVVWVPHPDVAGEYQARQEDVLAGRTKLIDIGDDWQLGEIGGSWAECIKSLEHFDYEKYGIDVPL
;
A
#
# COMPACT_ATOMS: atom_id res chain seq x y z
N MET A 1 -20.51 1.24 -12.31
CA MET A 1 -19.40 1.00 -11.35
C MET A 1 -19.78 1.44 -9.93
N GLN A 2 -20.11 2.71 -9.66
CA GLN A 2 -20.41 3.20 -8.30
C GLN A 2 -21.57 2.49 -7.59
N ALA A 3 -22.61 2.06 -8.32
CA ALA A 3 -23.75 1.32 -7.76
C ALA A 3 -23.35 -0.01 -7.08
N HIS A 4 -22.17 -0.57 -7.40
CA HIS A 4 -21.69 -1.80 -6.77
C HIS A 4 -20.76 -1.54 -5.57
N PHE A 5 -20.30 -0.30 -5.35
CA PHE A 5 -19.37 0.02 -4.25
C PHE A 5 -19.93 -0.35 -2.86
N PRO A 6 -21.22 -0.09 -2.55
CA PRO A 6 -21.77 -0.49 -1.24
C PRO A 6 -21.80 -2.01 -1.01
N ASN A 7 -21.64 -2.81 -2.07
CA ASN A 7 -21.66 -4.27 -2.00
C ASN A 7 -20.25 -4.91 -2.05
N CYS A 8 -19.19 -4.08 -2.09
CA CYS A 8 -17.84 -4.61 -2.10
C CYS A 8 -17.50 -5.27 -0.75
N LYS A 9 -16.62 -6.27 -0.81
CA LYS A 9 -16.20 -7.08 0.33
C LYS A 9 -14.68 -6.99 0.49
N PRO A 10 -14.16 -7.05 1.72
CA PRO A 10 -12.73 -7.26 1.95
C PRO A 10 -12.20 -8.47 1.18
N LEU A 11 -10.95 -8.38 0.72
CA LEU A 11 -10.24 -9.55 0.21
C LEU A 11 -10.04 -10.59 1.32
N PRO A 12 -10.03 -11.89 1.00
CA PRO A 12 -9.63 -12.93 1.95
C PRO A 12 -8.31 -12.58 2.63
N GLY A 13 -8.27 -12.70 3.96
CA GLY A 13 -7.10 -12.36 4.78
C GLY A 13 -6.91 -10.88 5.13
N ALA A 14 -7.62 -9.93 4.49
CA ALA A 14 -7.40 -8.50 4.73
C ALA A 14 -7.69 -8.08 6.18
N GLU A 15 -8.80 -8.56 6.75
CA GLU A 15 -9.17 -8.24 8.13
C GLU A 15 -8.17 -8.81 9.14
N ARG A 16 -7.76 -10.07 8.96
CA ARG A 16 -6.72 -10.71 9.77
C ARG A 16 -5.40 -9.96 9.65
N LEU A 17 -5.02 -9.56 8.43
CA LEU A 17 -3.80 -8.81 8.17
C LEU A 17 -3.80 -7.49 8.95
N LEU A 18 -4.82 -6.64 8.78
CA LEU A 18 -4.87 -5.35 9.46
C LEU A 18 -5.02 -5.49 10.97
N SER A 19 -5.78 -6.48 11.45
CA SER A 19 -5.87 -6.81 12.87
C SER A 19 -4.49 -7.14 13.45
N ASN A 20 -3.75 -8.04 12.81
CA ASN A 20 -2.39 -8.41 13.22
C ASN A 20 -1.44 -7.21 13.19
N LEU A 21 -1.43 -6.43 12.10
CA LEU A 21 -0.57 -5.26 11.97
C LEU A 21 -0.88 -4.19 13.02
N SER A 22 -2.15 -4.01 13.41
CA SER A 22 -2.56 -3.01 14.41
C SER A 22 -1.96 -3.24 15.81
N ARG A 23 -1.60 -4.49 16.11
CA ARG A 23 -0.97 -4.93 17.37
C ARG A 23 0.50 -5.28 17.22
N ALA A 24 1.02 -5.33 15.99
CA ALA A 24 2.37 -5.78 15.68
C ALA A 24 3.45 -4.75 16.03
N ARG A 25 4.69 -5.25 16.11
CA ARG A 25 5.90 -4.45 16.31
C ARG A 25 6.98 -4.84 15.31
N GLY A 26 7.89 -3.91 15.02
CA GLY A 26 9.12 -4.24 14.30
C GLY A 26 10.06 -5.03 15.20
N THR A 27 10.57 -6.16 14.73
CA THR A 27 11.48 -7.04 15.49
C THR A 27 12.78 -6.33 15.91
N SER A 28 13.35 -5.49 15.05
CA SER A 28 14.61 -4.78 15.33
C SER A 28 14.44 -3.55 16.23
N SER A 29 13.34 -2.81 16.08
CA SER A 29 13.11 -1.55 16.78
C SER A 29 12.22 -1.70 18.02
N MET A 30 11.45 -2.79 18.11
CA MET A 30 10.32 -2.98 19.03
C MET A 30 9.23 -1.91 18.93
N ALA A 31 9.33 -1.01 17.95
CA ALA A 31 8.37 0.06 17.70
C ALA A 31 7.08 -0.53 17.15
N LYS A 32 5.95 0.07 17.51
CA LYS A 32 4.64 -0.35 17.00
C LYS A 32 4.58 -0.12 15.49
N ILE A 33 4.02 -1.07 14.76
CA ILE A 33 3.74 -0.89 13.33
C ILE A 33 2.70 0.22 13.15
N GLN A 34 3.05 1.20 12.33
CA GLN A 34 2.16 2.29 11.95
C GLN A 34 1.48 1.96 10.61
N MET A 35 0.22 2.37 10.46
CA MET A 35 -0.58 2.08 9.26
C MET A 35 -1.22 3.35 8.71
N ALA A 36 -1.18 3.49 7.38
CA ALA A 36 -1.87 4.52 6.62
C ALA A 36 -2.54 3.91 5.40
N LEU A 37 -3.61 4.54 4.93
CA LEU A 37 -4.28 4.19 3.68
C LEU A 37 -3.86 5.19 2.60
N ALA A 38 -3.44 4.69 1.43
CA ALA A 38 -3.14 5.48 0.25
C ALA A 38 -3.95 4.95 -0.94
N SER A 39 -4.90 5.71 -1.46
CA SER A 39 -5.83 5.23 -2.49
C SER A 39 -6.12 6.26 -3.57
N SER A 40 -6.10 5.85 -4.83
CA SER A 40 -6.50 6.67 -5.99
C SER A 40 -8.02 6.84 -6.13
N THR A 41 -8.78 6.56 -5.06
CA THR A 41 -10.21 6.87 -5.00
C THR A 41 -10.39 8.28 -4.45
N LYS A 42 -11.38 9.01 -4.94
CA LYS A 42 -11.82 10.29 -4.35
C LYS A 42 -12.71 10.05 -3.13
N SER A 43 -12.83 11.05 -2.27
CA SER A 43 -13.57 11.00 -1.01
C SER A 43 -14.99 10.45 -1.16
N HIS A 44 -15.77 10.97 -2.12
CA HIS A 44 -17.13 10.48 -2.35
C HIS A 44 -17.21 8.99 -2.72
N SER A 45 -16.26 8.49 -3.53
CA SER A 45 -16.23 7.07 -3.89
C SER A 45 -15.68 6.20 -2.77
N TYR A 46 -14.79 6.74 -1.94
CA TYR A 46 -14.30 6.08 -0.73
C TYR A 46 -15.46 5.82 0.24
N GLU A 47 -16.29 6.83 0.52
CA GLU A 47 -17.43 6.71 1.43
C GLU A 47 -18.39 5.59 1.00
N LEU A 48 -18.71 5.51 -0.29
CA LEU A 48 -19.54 4.42 -0.82
C LEU A 48 -18.90 3.04 -0.72
N LYS A 49 -17.57 2.95 -0.82
CA LYS A 49 -16.84 1.69 -0.65
C LYS A 49 -16.68 1.30 0.83
N ALA A 50 -16.73 2.27 1.73
CA ALA A 50 -16.59 2.10 3.17
C ALA A 50 -17.93 1.92 3.89
N SER A 51 -19.06 1.93 3.17
CA SER A 51 -20.40 1.98 3.77
C SER A 51 -20.96 0.62 4.18
N SER A 52 -20.34 -0.48 3.80
CA SER A 52 -20.80 -1.82 4.17
C SER A 52 -20.19 -2.22 5.52
N PRO A 53 -20.88 -2.97 6.41
CA PRO A 53 -20.34 -3.29 7.73
C PRO A 53 -18.95 -3.94 7.69
N GLY A 54 -18.71 -4.83 6.73
CA GLY A 54 -17.40 -5.50 6.59
C GLY A 54 -16.28 -4.58 6.09
N THR A 55 -16.60 -3.59 5.24
CA THR A 55 -15.60 -2.63 4.75
C THR A 55 -15.37 -1.49 5.73
N GLU A 56 -16.42 -1.05 6.43
CA GLU A 56 -16.33 -0.09 7.53
C GLU A 56 -15.40 -0.62 8.62
N GLN A 57 -15.60 -1.87 9.06
CA GLN A 57 -14.75 -2.51 10.06
C GLN A 57 -13.29 -2.61 9.59
N LEU A 58 -13.06 -3.04 8.34
CA LEU A 58 -11.71 -3.12 7.76
C LEU A 58 -11.02 -1.75 7.70
N LEU A 59 -11.73 -0.73 7.24
CA LEU A 59 -11.18 0.62 7.07
C LEU A 59 -11.07 1.40 8.38
N GLY A 60 -11.69 0.89 9.45
CA GLY A 60 -11.57 1.39 10.82
C GLY A 60 -10.18 1.20 11.43
N PHE A 61 -9.34 0.31 10.88
CA PHE A 61 -7.94 0.16 11.31
C PHE A 61 -7.06 1.37 10.98
N PHE A 62 -7.49 2.22 10.03
CA PHE A 62 -6.78 3.43 9.65
C PHE A 62 -7.40 4.65 10.31
N GLN A 63 -6.60 5.42 11.05
CA GLN A 63 -7.01 6.69 11.62
C GLN A 63 -7.36 7.69 10.51
N SER A 64 -8.31 8.61 10.76
CA SER A 64 -8.85 9.52 9.74
C SER A 64 -7.80 10.46 9.15
N ASP A 65 -6.86 10.92 9.98
CA ASP A 65 -5.72 11.75 9.59
C ASP A 65 -4.64 10.97 8.81
N ARG A 66 -4.73 9.63 8.78
CA ARG A 66 -3.83 8.68 8.10
C ARG A 66 -4.40 8.11 6.80
N LYS A 67 -5.37 8.79 6.20
CA LYS A 67 -5.98 8.42 4.93
C LYS A 67 -5.61 9.46 3.87
N VAL A 68 -4.91 9.03 2.83
CA VAL A 68 -4.54 9.84 1.67
C VAL A 68 -5.35 9.34 0.47
N LEU A 69 -6.24 10.19 -0.02
CA LEU A 69 -7.14 9.93 -1.15
C LEU A 69 -6.71 10.74 -2.38
N ASP A 70 -7.28 10.44 -3.55
CA ASP A 70 -6.90 11.08 -4.83
C ASP A 70 -7.22 12.59 -4.90
N ASP A 71 -8.10 13.05 -4.02
CA ASP A 71 -8.47 14.46 -3.83
C ASP A 71 -7.77 15.10 -2.62
N ASP A 72 -6.73 14.48 -2.07
CA ASP A 72 -5.88 15.11 -1.05
C ASP A 72 -5.20 16.37 -1.63
N PRO A 73 -5.32 17.54 -0.99
CA PRO A 73 -4.80 18.81 -1.52
C PRO A 73 -3.27 18.85 -1.64
N ARG A 74 -2.55 17.92 -0.99
CA ARG A 74 -1.09 17.79 -1.10
C ARG A 74 -0.66 17.06 -2.38
N LEU A 75 -1.56 16.30 -3.00
CA LEU A 75 -1.31 15.65 -4.29
C LEU A 75 -1.36 16.68 -5.41
N ARG A 76 -0.23 16.88 -6.09
CA ARG A 76 -0.16 17.78 -7.24
C ARG A 76 -0.91 17.17 -8.42
N GLN A 77 -1.54 18.02 -9.23
CA GLN A 77 -2.23 17.58 -10.44
C GLN A 77 -1.28 16.79 -11.36
N GLY A 78 -1.72 15.61 -11.82
CA GLY A 78 -0.93 14.72 -12.66
C GLY A 78 0.11 13.88 -11.91
N ARG A 79 0.16 13.95 -10.57
CA ARG A 79 1.04 13.15 -9.71
C ARG A 79 0.29 12.02 -8.98
N GLY A 80 -0.77 11.49 -9.61
CA GLY A 80 -1.32 10.20 -9.22
C GLY A 80 -0.38 9.05 -9.60
N LYS A 81 -0.70 7.83 -9.18
CA LYS A 81 0.06 6.63 -9.57
C LYS A 81 0.22 6.58 -11.10
N PRO A 82 1.44 6.32 -11.64
CA PRO A 82 2.59 5.72 -10.97
C PRO A 82 3.53 6.70 -10.25
N ALA A 83 3.20 7.98 -10.13
CA ALA A 83 4.01 8.88 -9.31
C ALA A 83 4.01 8.43 -7.83
N PRO A 84 5.14 8.60 -7.10
CA PRO A 84 5.29 8.11 -5.73
C PRO A 84 4.55 8.97 -4.69
N ASP A 85 4.05 10.13 -5.09
CA ASP A 85 3.58 11.20 -4.21
C ASP A 85 2.56 10.72 -3.17
N ILE A 86 1.59 9.87 -3.55
CA ILE A 86 0.57 9.39 -2.61
C ILE A 86 1.15 8.57 -1.46
N PHE A 87 2.19 7.77 -1.72
CA PHE A 87 2.86 6.98 -0.69
C PHE A 87 3.81 7.84 0.15
N LEU A 88 4.50 8.81 -0.47
CA LEU A 88 5.34 9.76 0.26
C LEU A 88 4.52 10.65 1.19
N ILE A 89 3.34 11.09 0.77
CA ILE A 89 2.40 11.84 1.61
C ILE A 89 1.88 10.97 2.75
N ALA A 90 1.56 9.70 2.49
CA ALA A 90 1.14 8.77 3.54
C ALA A 90 2.25 8.60 4.60
N LEU A 91 3.51 8.44 4.18
CA LEU A 91 4.66 8.39 5.08
C LEU A 91 4.84 9.69 5.89
N GLN A 92 4.73 10.85 5.24
CA GLN A 92 4.79 12.15 5.94
C GLN A 92 3.73 12.27 7.02
N THR A 93 2.51 11.81 6.74
CA THR A 93 1.41 11.76 7.69
C THR A 93 1.71 10.83 8.87
N LEU A 94 2.29 9.64 8.63
CA LEU A 94 2.72 8.74 9.71
C LEU A 94 3.77 9.38 10.61
N ASN A 95 4.78 10.03 10.02
CA ASN A 95 5.86 10.66 10.76
C ASN A 95 5.43 11.93 11.51
N SER A 96 4.40 12.63 11.00
CA SER A 96 3.86 13.84 11.66
C SER A 96 2.98 13.51 12.86
N ALA A 97 2.41 12.30 12.91
CA ALA A 97 1.60 11.80 14.01
C ALA A 97 2.43 11.06 15.08
N ALA A 98 3.73 10.84 14.84
CA ALA A 98 4.62 10.21 15.80
C ALA A 98 5.01 11.22 16.90
N ASP A 99 5.23 10.72 18.13
CA ASP A 99 5.79 11.55 19.19
C ASP A 99 7.18 12.06 18.76
N SER A 100 7.51 13.29 19.10
CA SER A 100 8.76 13.95 18.69
C SER A 100 10.04 13.27 19.20
N SER A 101 9.91 12.24 20.05
CA SER A 101 10.98 11.37 20.54
C SER A 101 11.23 10.14 19.68
N GLU A 102 10.33 9.78 18.76
CA GLU A 102 10.49 8.65 17.86
C GLU A 102 11.35 9.04 16.64
N THR A 103 12.17 8.10 16.16
CA THR A 103 12.92 8.30 14.92
C THR A 103 11.95 8.24 13.74
N PRO A 104 11.96 9.22 12.82
CA PRO A 104 11.08 9.20 11.65
C PRO A 104 11.29 7.94 10.81
N ILE A 105 10.19 7.33 10.36
CA ILE A 105 10.18 6.18 9.46
C ILE A 105 10.74 6.62 8.11
N SER A 106 11.72 5.89 7.60
CA SER A 106 12.30 6.10 6.28
C SER A 106 11.60 5.23 5.20
N PRO A 107 11.65 5.61 3.91
CA PRO A 107 10.88 4.89 2.88
C PRO A 107 11.21 3.39 2.76
N ASN A 108 12.47 2.99 2.98
CA ASN A 108 12.88 1.59 2.91
C ASN A 108 12.37 0.75 4.11
N GLU A 109 11.89 1.38 5.17
CA GLU A 109 11.19 0.74 6.30
C GLU A 109 9.69 0.58 6.03
N CYS A 110 9.16 1.18 4.95
CA CYS A 110 7.76 1.04 4.57
C CYS A 110 7.51 -0.24 3.76
N LEU A 111 6.37 -0.87 4.03
CA LEU A 111 5.81 -1.98 3.28
C LEU A 111 4.43 -1.59 2.72
N VAL A 112 4.31 -1.59 1.39
CA VAL A 112 3.08 -1.29 0.67
C VAL A 112 2.38 -2.60 0.28
N PHE A 113 1.05 -2.64 0.40
CA PHE A 113 0.22 -3.68 -0.22
C PHE A 113 -0.53 -3.07 -1.41
N GLU A 114 -0.41 -3.66 -2.59
CA GLU A 114 -0.99 -3.15 -3.83
C GLU A 114 -1.55 -4.26 -4.70
N ASP A 115 -2.61 -3.99 -5.45
CA ASP A 115 -3.18 -4.91 -6.45
C ASP A 115 -2.84 -4.46 -7.88
N SER A 116 -2.62 -3.17 -8.09
CA SER A 116 -2.43 -2.57 -9.40
C SER A 116 -0.96 -2.48 -9.81
N VAL A 117 -0.69 -2.67 -11.11
CA VAL A 117 0.67 -2.53 -11.67
C VAL A 117 1.23 -1.12 -11.48
N ILE A 118 0.42 -0.09 -11.74
CA ILE A 118 0.84 1.32 -11.56
C ILE A 118 1.06 1.68 -10.08
N GLY A 119 0.36 1.01 -9.16
CA GLY A 119 0.55 1.18 -7.73
C GLY A 119 1.83 0.52 -7.23
N VAL A 120 2.15 -0.68 -7.73
CA VAL A 120 3.46 -1.30 -7.49
C VAL A 120 4.57 -0.37 -7.97
N GLU A 121 4.47 0.16 -9.19
CA GLU A 121 5.46 1.10 -9.73
C GLU A 121 5.60 2.36 -8.86
N ALA A 122 4.49 2.95 -8.40
CA ALA A 122 4.53 4.09 -7.47
C ALA A 122 5.21 3.76 -6.13
N ALA A 123 4.96 2.58 -5.56
CA ALA A 123 5.60 2.15 -4.31
C ALA A 123 7.11 1.97 -4.48
N ARG A 124 7.53 1.35 -5.60
CA ARG A 124 8.95 1.20 -5.95
C ARG A 124 9.61 2.57 -6.12
N ARG A 125 8.96 3.49 -6.86
CA ARG A 125 9.44 4.87 -7.05
C ARG A 125 9.54 5.67 -5.75
N ALA A 126 8.71 5.33 -4.75
CA ALA A 126 8.79 5.92 -3.42
C ALA A 126 9.96 5.37 -2.57
N GLY A 127 10.72 4.39 -3.07
CA GLY A 127 11.77 3.72 -2.33
C GLY A 127 11.27 2.69 -1.32
N MET A 128 10.01 2.28 -1.43
CA MET A 128 9.34 1.38 -0.48
C MET A 128 9.38 -0.07 -0.94
N ARG A 129 9.24 -0.99 0.02
CA ARG A 129 8.97 -2.40 -0.27
C ARG A 129 7.50 -2.56 -0.66
N VAL A 130 7.18 -3.55 -1.49
CA VAL A 130 5.80 -3.79 -1.94
C VAL A 130 5.45 -5.27 -2.04
N VAL A 131 4.27 -5.62 -1.54
CA VAL A 131 3.64 -6.93 -1.71
C VAL A 131 2.52 -6.73 -2.72
N TRP A 132 2.71 -7.27 -3.91
CA TRP A 132 1.73 -7.24 -4.98
C TRP A 132 0.74 -8.40 -4.82
N VAL A 133 -0.56 -8.07 -4.73
CA VAL A 133 -1.67 -9.00 -4.55
C VAL A 133 -2.70 -8.77 -5.67
N PRO A 134 -2.35 -9.14 -6.91
CA PRO A 134 -3.20 -8.86 -8.06
C PRO A 134 -4.47 -9.72 -8.08
N HIS A 135 -5.52 -9.19 -8.69
CA HIS A 135 -6.62 -10.02 -9.17
C HIS A 135 -6.08 -11.10 -10.14
N PRO A 136 -6.62 -12.33 -10.16
CA PRO A 136 -6.13 -13.40 -11.04
C PRO A 136 -6.02 -13.02 -12.52
N ASP A 137 -6.96 -12.23 -13.03
CA ASP A 137 -6.92 -11.77 -14.42
C ASP A 137 -5.72 -10.86 -14.70
N VAL A 138 -5.40 -9.93 -13.78
CA VAL A 138 -4.22 -9.06 -13.88
C VAL A 138 -2.95 -9.89 -13.74
N ALA A 139 -2.93 -10.87 -12.83
CA ALA A 139 -1.80 -11.78 -12.69
C ALA A 139 -1.55 -12.58 -13.98
N GLY A 140 -2.61 -13.03 -14.65
CA GLY A 140 -2.54 -13.72 -15.94
C GLY A 140 -2.03 -12.82 -17.07
N GLU A 141 -2.54 -11.59 -17.16
CA GLU A 141 -2.12 -10.61 -18.17
C GLU A 141 -0.62 -10.28 -18.07
N TYR A 142 -0.09 -10.16 -16.85
CA TYR A 142 1.29 -9.78 -16.59
C TYR A 142 2.23 -10.95 -16.29
N GLN A 143 1.80 -12.20 -16.46
CA GLN A 143 2.61 -13.38 -16.10
C GLN A 143 4.00 -13.36 -16.76
N ALA A 144 4.08 -13.05 -18.05
CA ALA A 144 5.34 -12.98 -18.80
C ALA A 144 6.22 -11.78 -18.44
N ARG A 145 5.65 -10.77 -17.76
CA ARG A 145 6.29 -9.51 -17.37
C ARG A 145 6.27 -9.29 -15.86
N GLN A 146 6.09 -10.33 -15.07
CA GLN A 146 5.95 -10.22 -13.62
C GLN A 146 7.18 -9.52 -13.00
N GLU A 147 8.38 -9.86 -13.47
CA GLU A 147 9.61 -9.22 -13.00
C GLU A 147 9.67 -7.72 -13.32
N ASP A 148 9.11 -7.28 -14.46
CA ASP A 148 8.98 -5.85 -14.76
C ASP A 148 8.02 -5.18 -13.79
N VAL A 149 6.90 -5.84 -13.45
CA VAL A 149 5.93 -5.32 -12.46
C VAL A 149 6.60 -5.15 -11.11
N LEU A 150 7.27 -6.19 -10.61
CA LEU A 150 7.94 -6.18 -9.30
C LEU A 150 9.10 -5.17 -9.24
N ALA A 151 9.78 -4.93 -10.35
CA ALA A 151 10.77 -3.86 -10.46
C ALA A 151 10.14 -2.46 -10.57
N GLY A 152 8.82 -2.36 -10.80
CA GLY A 152 8.13 -1.11 -11.10
C GLY A 152 8.51 -0.55 -12.46
N ARG A 153 8.92 -1.39 -13.42
CA ARG A 153 9.47 -1.00 -14.73
C ARG A 153 8.50 -1.25 -15.88
N THR A 154 7.20 -1.26 -15.59
CA THR A 154 6.21 -1.56 -16.64
C THR A 154 6.10 -0.46 -17.68
N LYS A 155 6.39 0.79 -17.29
CA LYS A 155 6.37 1.98 -18.16
C LYS A 155 5.03 2.16 -18.87
N LEU A 156 3.93 1.77 -18.22
CA LEU A 156 2.58 1.95 -18.78
C LEU A 156 2.22 3.43 -18.92
N ILE A 157 2.71 4.26 -17.99
CA ILE A 157 2.56 5.71 -18.01
C ILE A 157 3.96 6.30 -17.82
N ASP A 158 4.43 7.05 -18.81
CA ASP A 158 5.70 7.77 -18.72
C ASP A 158 5.51 9.07 -17.94
N ILE A 159 6.27 9.23 -16.86
CA ILE A 159 6.28 10.43 -16.02
C ILE A 159 7.68 11.07 -15.92
N GLY A 160 8.65 10.62 -16.73
CA GLY A 160 9.99 11.22 -16.84
C GLY A 160 10.99 10.93 -15.71
N ASP A 161 10.56 10.37 -14.58
CA ASP A 161 11.40 10.11 -13.40
C ASP A 161 12.00 8.69 -13.35
N ASP A 162 12.75 8.28 -14.37
CA ASP A 162 13.23 6.89 -14.54
C ASP A 162 14.31 6.44 -13.53
N TRP A 163 14.95 7.38 -12.82
CA TRP A 163 15.95 7.08 -11.78
C TRP A 163 15.35 6.47 -10.51
N GLN A 164 14.03 6.57 -10.34
CA GLN A 164 13.29 6.04 -9.19
C GLN A 164 12.91 4.57 -9.35
N LEU A 165 13.13 3.99 -10.53
CA LEU A 165 12.72 2.62 -10.83
C LEU A 165 13.55 1.59 -10.07
N GLY A 166 12.91 0.52 -9.62
CA GLY A 166 13.60 -0.59 -8.95
C GLY A 166 14.46 -1.42 -9.90
N GLU A 167 15.31 -2.26 -9.30
CA GLU A 167 16.07 -3.29 -10.00
C GLU A 167 15.24 -4.55 -10.20
N ILE A 168 15.48 -5.26 -11.31
CA ILE A 168 14.89 -6.58 -11.59
C ILE A 168 15.56 -7.63 -10.72
N GLY A 169 14.78 -8.56 -10.16
CA GLY A 169 15.29 -9.63 -9.30
C GLY A 169 15.68 -9.20 -7.88
N GLY A 170 15.36 -7.97 -7.47
CA GLY A 170 15.58 -7.49 -6.11
C GLY A 170 14.56 -8.03 -5.09
N SER A 171 14.90 -8.00 -3.80
CA SER A 171 14.03 -8.48 -2.71
C SER A 171 13.00 -7.46 -2.21
N TRP A 172 12.91 -6.30 -2.85
CA TRP A 172 12.02 -5.22 -2.42
C TRP A 172 10.56 -5.43 -2.82
N ALA A 173 10.28 -6.34 -3.73
CA ALA A 173 8.93 -6.63 -4.17
C ALA A 173 8.67 -8.14 -4.20
N GLU A 174 7.47 -8.55 -3.86
CA GLU A 174 7.02 -9.92 -4.06
C GLU A 174 5.58 -9.95 -4.59
N CYS A 175 5.20 -11.07 -5.19
CA CYS A 175 3.83 -11.35 -5.59
C CYS A 175 3.27 -12.48 -4.73
N ILE A 176 2.11 -12.26 -4.09
CA ILE A 176 1.36 -13.30 -3.39
C ILE A 176 -0.07 -13.37 -3.93
N LYS A 177 -0.64 -14.58 -3.98
CA LYS A 177 -1.99 -14.81 -4.54
C LYS A 177 -3.13 -14.45 -3.58
N SER A 178 -2.84 -14.33 -2.30
CA SER A 178 -3.81 -14.04 -1.23
C SER A 178 -3.08 -13.41 -0.06
N LEU A 179 -3.73 -12.46 0.63
CA LEU A 179 -3.21 -11.87 1.88
C LEU A 179 -3.12 -12.91 3.01
N GLU A 180 -3.80 -14.05 2.88
CA GLU A 180 -3.70 -15.16 3.84
C GLU A 180 -2.31 -15.79 3.85
N HIS A 181 -1.52 -15.61 2.79
CA HIS A 181 -0.17 -16.15 2.64
C HIS A 181 0.92 -15.14 3.01
N PHE A 182 0.56 -13.98 3.57
CA PHE A 182 1.55 -12.97 3.96
C PHE A 182 2.45 -13.49 5.08
N ASP A 183 3.77 -13.46 4.84
CA ASP A 183 4.80 -13.91 5.77
C ASP A 183 5.31 -12.73 6.60
N TYR A 184 4.84 -12.62 7.84
CA TYR A 184 5.23 -11.53 8.75
C TYR A 184 6.73 -11.57 9.11
N GLU A 185 7.30 -12.76 9.29
CA GLU A 185 8.69 -12.94 9.73
C GLU A 185 9.67 -12.46 8.65
N LYS A 186 9.38 -12.73 7.37
CA LYS A 186 10.14 -12.21 6.23
C LYS A 186 10.27 -10.67 6.22
N TYR A 187 9.30 -9.97 6.80
CA TYR A 187 9.31 -8.51 6.89
C TYR A 187 9.76 -8.00 8.26
N GLY A 188 10.19 -8.90 9.15
CA GLY A 188 10.62 -8.54 10.52
C GLY A 188 9.48 -7.99 11.37
N ILE A 189 8.25 -8.46 11.12
CA ILE A 189 7.05 -8.04 11.85
C ILE A 189 6.72 -9.09 12.90
N ASP A 190 6.77 -8.70 14.17
CA ASP A 190 6.33 -9.50 15.31
C ASP A 190 4.86 -9.25 15.60
N VAL A 191 4.03 -10.29 15.51
CA VAL A 191 2.62 -10.23 15.86
C VAL A 191 2.45 -10.87 17.24
N PRO A 192 2.19 -10.08 18.30
CA PRO A 192 2.05 -10.65 19.63
C PRO A 192 0.87 -11.63 19.67
N LEU A 193 1.00 -12.70 20.46
CA LEU A 193 -0.06 -13.70 20.72
C LEU A 193 -1.30 -13.08 21.37
#